data_AF-A0A377BCU4-F1
#
_entry.id   AF-A0A377BCU4-F1
#
_cell.length_a   1.000
_cell.length_b   1.000
_cell.length_c   1.000
_cell.angle_alpha   90.00
_cell.angle_beta   90.00
_cell.angle_gamma   90.00
#
_symmetry.space_group_name_H-M   'P 1'
#
loop_
_entity.id
_entity.type
_entity.pdbx_description
1 polymer ?
#
loop_
_entity_poly.entity_id
_entity_poly.type
_entity_poly.pdbx_seq_one_letter_code
_entity_poly.pdbx_strand_id
1 'polypeptide(L)'
;MVCGGGSRNPLLMARLAALLPGTEVTTTDAVGISGDDMEALAFAWLAWRTLAGLPGNLPSVTGASQETVLGAIFPANPVISELTEFFLPRLPLHLER
;
A
#
# COMPACT_ATOMS: atom_id res chain seq x y z
N MET A 1 7.87 -14.94 -3.83
CA MET A 1 8.88 -14.11 -3.15
C MET A 1 8.53 -13.99 -1.68
N VAL A 2 9.52 -13.96 -0.79
CA VAL A 2 9.33 -13.93 0.67
C VAL A 2 9.96 -12.66 1.24
N CYS A 3 9.23 -11.96 2.10
CA CYS A 3 9.69 -10.79 2.86
C CYS A 3 9.45 -11.00 4.36
N GLY A 4 9.81 -10.01 5.19
CA GLY A 4 9.70 -10.07 6.64
C GLY A 4 10.68 -11.05 7.30
N GLY A 5 10.62 -11.15 8.63
CA GLY A 5 11.59 -11.93 9.41
C GLY A 5 11.61 -13.44 9.10
N GLY A 6 10.51 -13.99 8.57
CA GLY A 6 10.44 -15.40 8.17
C GLY A 6 11.38 -15.77 7.03
N SER A 7 11.73 -14.80 6.16
CA SER A 7 12.69 -15.00 5.06
C SER A 7 14.08 -15.42 5.52
N ARG A 8 14.47 -15.07 6.75
CA ARG A 8 15.76 -15.42 7.36
C ARG A 8 15.78 -16.81 8.01
N ASN A 9 14.65 -17.52 8.05
CA ASN A 9 14.59 -18.86 8.62
C ASN A 9 14.90 -19.91 7.54
N PRO A 10 16.10 -20.53 7.53
CA PRO A 10 16.50 -21.45 6.47
C PRO A 10 15.63 -22.72 6.42
N LEU A 11 15.15 -23.20 7.59
CA LEU A 11 14.29 -24.38 7.64
C LEU A 11 12.90 -24.09 7.04
N LEU A 12 12.35 -22.90 7.32
CA LEU A 12 11.08 -22.47 6.75
C LEU A 12 11.20 -22.32 5.23
N MET A 13 12.24 -21.66 4.75
CA MET A 13 12.48 -21.46 3.31
C MET A 13 12.66 -22.78 2.57
N ALA A 14 13.43 -23.72 3.14
CA ALA A 14 13.60 -25.06 2.57
C ALA A 14 12.27 -25.84 2.49
N ARG A 15 11.44 -25.75 3.54
CA ARG A 15 10.12 -26.38 3.57
C ARG A 15 9.15 -25.76 2.55
N LEU A 16 9.14 -24.44 2.42
CA LEU A 16 8.33 -23.75 1.41
C LEU A 16 8.73 -24.19 0.00
N ALA A 17 10.03 -24.23 -0.31
CA ALA A 17 10.53 -24.69 -1.61
C ALA A 17 10.16 -26.15 -1.91
N ALA A 18 10.25 -27.04 -0.91
CA ALA A 18 9.88 -28.44 -1.08
C ALA A 18 8.38 -28.66 -1.31
N LEU A 19 7.53 -27.81 -0.71
CA LEU A 19 6.07 -27.91 -0.80
C LEU A 19 5.48 -27.19 -2.03
N LEU A 20 6.28 -26.39 -2.75
CA LEU A 20 5.85 -25.63 -3.92
C LEU A 20 6.66 -26.03 -5.17
N PRO A 21 6.56 -27.30 -5.63
CA PRO A 21 7.33 -27.76 -6.77
C PRO A 21 6.98 -26.94 -8.02
N GLY A 22 8.01 -26.54 -8.77
CA GLY A 22 7.86 -25.70 -9.97
C GLY A 22 7.69 -24.20 -9.69
N THR A 23 7.68 -23.77 -8.42
CA THR A 23 7.67 -22.35 -8.04
C THR A 23 9.00 -21.96 -7.41
N GLU A 24 9.61 -20.89 -7.91
CA GLU A 24 10.81 -20.34 -7.29
C GLU A 24 10.47 -19.64 -5.96
N VAL A 25 11.06 -20.15 -4.87
CA VAL A 25 10.97 -19.54 -3.55
C VAL A 25 12.25 -18.75 -3.27
N THR A 26 12.18 -17.43 -3.47
CA THR A 26 13.31 -16.50 -3.26
C THR A 26 12.89 -15.34 -2.34
N THR A 27 13.85 -14.61 -1.78
CA THR A 27 13.60 -13.43 -0.93
C THR A 27 13.42 -12.17 -1.77
N THR A 28 12.80 -11.14 -1.19
CA THR A 28 12.76 -9.80 -1.82
C THR A 28 14.15 -9.15 -1.85
N ASP A 29 15.01 -9.46 -0.88
CA ASP A 29 16.38 -8.93 -0.84
C ASP A 29 17.18 -9.36 -2.08
N ALA A 30 16.92 -10.56 -2.60
CA ALA A 30 17.58 -11.09 -3.79
C ALA A 30 17.30 -10.25 -5.06
N VAL A 31 16.25 -9.42 -5.06
CA VAL A 31 15.93 -8.49 -6.17
C VAL A 31 16.06 -7.02 -5.77
N GLY A 32 16.75 -6.73 -4.66
CA GLY A 32 17.07 -5.36 -4.24
C GLY A 32 15.99 -4.65 -3.44
N ILE A 33 14.97 -5.37 -2.92
CA ILE A 33 13.97 -4.81 -2.02
C ILE A 33 14.16 -5.42 -0.64
N SER A 34 14.60 -4.60 0.32
CA SER A 34 14.76 -5.00 1.72
C SER A 34 13.48 -5.66 2.23
N GLY A 35 13.60 -6.93 2.63
CA GLY A 35 12.47 -7.70 3.15
C GLY A 35 11.93 -7.15 4.46
N ASP A 36 12.75 -6.49 5.27
CA ASP A 36 12.36 -5.90 6.54
C ASP A 36 11.60 -4.58 6.37
N ASP A 37 11.83 -3.86 5.28
CA ASP A 37 11.18 -2.56 5.01
C ASP A 37 9.86 -2.68 4.24
N MET A 38 9.50 -3.89 3.80
CA MET A 38 8.39 -4.11 2.85
C MET A 38 7.06 -3.53 3.35
N GLU A 39 6.73 -3.70 4.63
CA GLU A 39 5.50 -3.16 5.22
C GLU A 39 5.53 -1.63 5.31
N ALA A 40 6.66 -1.04 5.71
CA ALA A 40 6.84 0.40 5.77
C ALA A 40 6.75 1.05 4.38
N LEU A 41 7.37 0.42 3.37
CA LEU A 41 7.26 0.83 1.96
C LEU A 41 5.83 0.76 1.45
N ALA A 42 5.06 -0.27 1.86
CA ALA A 42 3.65 -0.37 1.50
C ALA A 42 2.81 0.79 2.06
N PHE A 43 3.05 1.21 3.31
CA PHE A 43 2.38 2.39 3.88
C PHE A 43 2.79 3.70 3.21
N ALA A 44 4.08 3.87 2.88
CA ALA A 44 4.56 5.03 2.13
C ALA A 44 3.89 5.11 0.74
N TRP A 45 3.79 3.97 0.06
CA TRP A 45 3.08 3.87 -1.22
C TRP A 45 1.58 4.18 -1.08
N LEU A 46 0.92 3.67 -0.03
CA LEU A 46 -0.49 3.99 0.25
C LEU A 46 -0.69 5.50 0.48
N ALA A 47 0.19 6.16 1.24
CA ALA A 47 0.12 7.61 1.43
C ALA A 47 0.25 8.37 0.10
N TRP A 48 1.15 7.94 -0.79
CA TRP A 48 1.25 8.51 -2.14
C TRP A 48 -0.03 8.30 -2.96
N ARG A 49 -0.65 7.11 -2.89
CA ARG A 49 -1.94 6.83 -3.55
C ARG A 49 -3.05 7.75 -3.01
N THR A 50 -3.10 7.97 -1.69
CA THR A 50 -4.03 8.91 -1.05
C THR A 50 -3.87 10.33 -1.60
N LEU A 51 -2.63 10.83 -1.66
CA LEU A 51 -2.33 12.17 -2.19
C LEU A 51 -2.66 12.29 -3.68
N ALA A 52 -2.52 11.21 -4.45
CA ALA A 52 -2.88 11.16 -5.87
C ALA A 52 -4.38 10.93 -6.12
N GLY A 53 -5.21 10.74 -5.08
CA GLY A 53 -6.63 10.42 -5.21
C GLY A 53 -6.90 9.05 -5.87
N LEU A 54 -5.94 8.13 -5.79
CA LEU A 54 -6.02 6.80 -6.41
C LEU A 54 -6.42 5.73 -5.38
N PRO A 55 -7.15 4.66 -5.77
CA PRO A 55 -7.52 3.58 -4.85
C PRO A 55 -6.31 2.91 -4.21
N GLY A 56 -6.41 2.58 -2.92
CA GLY A 56 -5.36 1.87 -2.17
C GLY A 56 -5.68 0.40 -1.91
N ASN A 57 -6.95 -0.01 -2.01
CA ASN A 57 -7.39 -1.38 -1.82
C ASN A 57 -7.51 -2.14 -3.15
N LEU A 58 -7.59 -3.47 -3.04
CA LEU A 58 -8.04 -4.35 -4.10
C LEU A 58 -9.25 -5.15 -3.60
N PRO A 59 -10.47 -4.92 -4.13
CA PRO A 59 -11.70 -5.57 -3.65
C PRO A 59 -11.63 -7.10 -3.60
N SER A 60 -10.95 -7.74 -4.56
CA SER A 60 -10.77 -9.20 -4.58
C SER A 60 -9.93 -9.74 -3.40
N VAL A 61 -9.13 -8.88 -2.76
CA VAL A 61 -8.34 -9.22 -1.55
C VAL A 61 -9.10 -8.84 -0.28
N THR A 62 -9.77 -7.68 -0.25
CA THR A 62 -10.38 -7.14 0.98
C THR A 62 -11.86 -7.51 1.16
N GLY A 63 -12.54 -7.95 0.10
CA GLY A 63 -14.00 -8.16 0.10
C GLY A 63 -14.82 -6.87 0.07
N ALA A 64 -14.20 -5.72 -0.21
CA ALA A 64 -14.91 -4.44 -0.32
C ALA A 64 -15.83 -4.43 -1.55
N SER A 65 -16.92 -3.65 -1.51
CA SER A 65 -17.84 -3.52 -2.65
C SER A 65 -17.25 -2.78 -3.85
N GLN A 66 -16.21 -1.97 -3.64
CA GLN A 66 -15.56 -1.17 -4.67
C GLN A 66 -14.11 -0.81 -4.32
N GLU A 67 -13.39 -0.33 -5.34
CA GLU A 67 -12.11 0.35 -5.19
C GLU A 67 -12.32 1.72 -4.52
N THR A 68 -11.45 2.04 -3.55
CA THR A 68 -11.57 3.23 -2.70
C THR A 68 -10.18 3.76 -2.34
N VAL A 69 -10.07 5.10 -2.26
CA VAL A 69 -8.90 5.78 -1.70
C VAL A 69 -8.80 5.45 -0.21
N LEU A 70 -7.66 4.93 0.23
CA LEU A 70 -7.43 4.58 1.64
C LEU A 70 -6.75 5.73 2.39
N GLY A 71 -6.94 5.77 3.71
CA GLY A 71 -6.27 6.72 4.60
C GLY A 71 -6.99 8.07 4.73
N ALA A 72 -6.36 8.99 5.47
CA ALA A 72 -6.80 10.36 5.67
C ALA A 72 -5.58 11.29 5.72
N ILE A 73 -5.75 12.53 5.25
CA ILE A 73 -4.69 13.53 5.25
C ILE A 73 -4.79 14.35 6.53
N PHE A 74 -3.72 14.36 7.30
CA PHE A 74 -3.55 15.21 8.49
C PHE A 74 -2.49 16.27 8.18
N PRO A 75 -2.88 17.50 7.79
CA PRO A 75 -1.93 18.56 7.46
C PRO A 75 -1.02 18.88 8.66
N ALA A 76 0.29 19.01 8.41
CA ALA A 76 1.26 19.33 9.45
C ALA A 76 1.02 20.71 10.08
N ASN A 77 0.48 21.66 9.29
CA ASN A 77 0.08 22.98 9.75
C ASN A 77 -1.43 23.14 9.53
N PRO A 78 -2.15 23.89 10.39
CA PRO A 78 -3.54 24.25 10.13
C PRO A 78 -3.63 24.92 8.76
N VAL A 79 -4.57 24.45 7.94
CA VAL A 79 -4.81 25.02 6.62
C VAL A 79 -5.30 26.45 6.84
N ILE A 80 -4.42 27.43 6.63
CA ILE A 80 -4.84 28.81 6.47
C ILE A 80 -5.66 28.82 5.18
N SER A 81 -6.91 29.29 5.29
CA SER A 81 -8.00 29.23 4.30
C SER A 81 -7.65 29.63 2.86
N GLU A 82 -6.50 30.25 2.61
CA GLU A 82 -6.06 30.74 1.31
C GLU A 82 -5.46 29.65 0.40
N LEU A 83 -5.04 28.48 0.93
CA LEU A 83 -4.44 27.40 0.10
C LEU A 83 -5.40 26.28 -0.29
N THR A 84 -6.67 26.37 0.13
CA THR A 84 -7.69 25.34 -0.11
C THR A 84 -7.95 25.08 -1.59
N GLU A 85 -7.66 26.03 -2.49
CA GLU A 85 -7.89 25.89 -3.93
C GLU A 85 -6.87 24.99 -4.65
N PHE A 86 -5.69 24.73 -4.07
CA PHE A 86 -4.63 24.00 -4.79
C PHE A 86 -4.60 22.49 -4.51
N PHE A 87 -5.13 22.04 -3.36
CA PHE A 87 -4.96 20.66 -2.88
C PHE A 87 -6.22 19.78 -2.90
N LEU A 88 -7.41 20.34 -3.15
CA LEU A 88 -8.65 19.57 -3.27
C LEU A 88 -9.30 19.87 -4.63
N PRO A 89 -9.32 18.92 -5.59
CA PRO A 89 -10.16 19.09 -6.76
C PRO A 89 -11.61 19.19 -6.28
N ARG A 90 -12.26 20.33 -6.57
CA ARG A 90 -13.64 20.64 -6.18
C ARG A 90 -14.55 19.44 -6.49
N LEU A 91 -15.10 18.79 -5.47
CA LEU A 91 -16.31 17.99 -5.66
C LEU A 91 -17.42 18.99 -6.06
N PRO A 92 -18.13 18.80 -7.18
CA PRO A 92 -19.20 19.71 -7.57
C PRO A 92 -20.34 19.60 -6.55
N LEU A 93 -20.54 20.68 -5.81
CA LEU A 93 -21.67 20.91 -4.92
C LEU A 93 -22.94 21.16 -5.75
N HIS A 94 -23.51 20.13 -6.38
CA HIS A 94 -24.83 20.20 -7.01
C HIS A 94 -25.62 18.91 -6.75
N LEU A 95 -26.33 18.87 -5.62
CA LEU A 95 -27.70 18.34 -5.56
C LEU A 95 -28.41 18.78 -4.27
N GLU A 96 -28.84 20.04 -4.21
CA GLU A 96 -30.05 20.42 -3.47
C GLU A 96 -30.95 21.22 -4.42
N ARG A 97 -31.90 20.51 -5.03
CA ARG A 97 -33.26 20.97 -5.32
C ARG A 97 -34.19 19.77 -5.28
#